data_AF-A0A2N1YL91-F1
#
_entry.id   AF-A0A2N1YL91-F1
#
_cell.length_a   1.000
_cell.length_b   1.000
_cell.length_c   1.000
_cell.angle_alpha   90.00
_cell.angle_beta   90.00
_cell.angle_gamma   90.00
#
_symmetry.space_group_name_H-M   'P 1'
#
loop_
_entity.id
_entity.type
_entity.pdbx_description
1 polymer ?
#
loop_
_entity_poly.entity_id
_entity_poly.type
_entity_poly.pdbx_seq_one_letter_code
_entity_poly.pdbx_strand_id
1 'polypeptide(L)'
;RYGHPDNPLILVGVHLALGEKYRNAQLAYLARLLKQYQHVIIMGDFNCRTDHLERSPLADLDLLLPTCDLLTYPSWAPDRHIDHILLSSSLKVEQRQVLTDCRLSDHLPVATEILLPADVIEAAGHAPRALPRHD
;
A
#
# COMPACT_ATOMS: atom_id res chain seq x y z
N ARG A 1 8.67 -8.49 -3.02
CA ARG A 1 9.69 -7.62 -3.64
C ARG A 1 9.66 -7.90 -5.14
N TYR A 2 9.69 -6.86 -5.97
CA TYR A 2 9.52 -6.97 -7.42
C TYR A 2 10.47 -6.01 -8.14
N GLY A 3 10.82 -6.28 -9.40
CA GLY A 3 11.68 -5.41 -10.21
C GLY A 3 13.17 -5.53 -9.84
N HIS A 4 13.86 -4.39 -9.74
CA HIS A 4 15.31 -4.31 -9.57
C HIS A 4 15.85 -5.00 -8.32
N PRO A 5 16.94 -5.79 -8.40
CA PRO A 5 17.51 -6.45 -7.23
C PRO A 5 17.98 -5.44 -6.18
N ASP A 6 18.62 -4.35 -6.62
CA ASP A 6 19.16 -3.33 -5.72
C ASP A 6 18.13 -2.26 -5.30
N ASN A 7 17.13 -1.98 -6.14
CA ASN A 7 16.09 -1.00 -5.85
C ASN A 7 14.67 -1.55 -6.14
N PRO A 8 14.24 -2.58 -5.38
CA PRO A 8 12.99 -3.28 -5.66
C PRO A 8 11.77 -2.44 -5.27
N LEU A 9 10.66 -2.70 -5.97
CA LEU A 9 9.34 -2.38 -5.47
C LEU A 9 8.98 -3.31 -4.32
N ILE A 10 8.70 -2.74 -3.15
CA ILE A 10 8.22 -3.44 -1.96
C ILE A 10 6.72 -3.29 -1.86
N LEU A 11 6.00 -4.41 -1.89
CA LEU A 11 4.56 -4.46 -1.65
C LEU A 11 4.32 -5.16 -0.32
N VAL A 12 3.57 -4.50 0.57
CA VAL A 12 3.20 -5.01 1.90
C VAL A 12 1.69 -5.02 2.03
N GLY A 13 1.12 -6.20 2.29
CA GLY A 13 -0.28 -6.35 2.68
C GLY A 13 -0.41 -6.34 4.20
N VAL A 14 -1.37 -5.59 4.76
CA VAL A 14 -1.60 -5.51 6.20
C VAL A 14 -3.07 -5.71 6.56
N HIS A 15 -3.29 -6.25 7.76
CA HIS A 15 -4.55 -6.14 8.48
C HIS A 15 -4.18 -5.83 9.94
N LEU A 16 -4.38 -4.58 10.36
CA LEU A 16 -3.88 -4.09 11.64
C LEU A 16 -4.89 -4.31 12.77
N ALA A 17 -4.37 -4.33 14.00
CA ALA A 17 -5.19 -4.51 15.17
C ALA A 17 -6.17 -3.34 15.38
N LEU A 18 -7.37 -3.66 15.87
CA LEU A 18 -8.36 -2.68 16.31
C LEU A 18 -7.83 -1.79 17.46
N GLY A 19 -7.09 -2.38 18.38
CA GLY A 19 -6.53 -1.69 19.54
C GLY A 19 -5.33 -0.81 19.16
N GLU A 20 -5.44 0.49 19.43
CA GLU A 20 -4.43 1.51 19.07
C GLU A 20 -3.00 1.16 19.52
N LYS A 21 -2.83 0.69 20.76
CA LYS A 21 -1.51 0.30 21.29
C LYS A 21 -0.84 -0.76 20.41
N TYR A 22 -1.58 -1.80 20.04
CA TYR A 22 -1.07 -2.90 19.23
C TYR A 22 -0.86 -2.47 17.78
N ARG A 23 -1.77 -1.66 17.25
CA ARG A 23 -1.63 -1.04 15.93
C ARG A 23 -0.36 -0.21 15.83
N ASN A 24 -0.10 0.68 16.78
CA ASN A 24 1.13 1.49 16.80
C ASN A 24 2.40 0.64 16.90
N ALA A 25 2.38 -0.48 17.63
CA ALA A 25 3.50 -1.42 17.66
C ALA A 25 3.72 -2.10 16.29
N GLN A 26 2.65 -2.47 15.59
CA GLN A 26 2.72 -3.02 14.22
C GLN A 26 3.25 -1.96 13.23
N LEU A 27 2.76 -0.72 13.30
CA LEU A 27 3.21 0.40 12.47
C LEU A 27 4.69 0.72 12.71
N ALA A 28 5.16 0.71 13.97
CA ALA A 28 6.57 0.90 14.30
C ALA A 28 7.46 -0.22 13.74
N TYR A 29 6.99 -1.47 13.78
CA TYR A 29 7.69 -2.59 13.16
C TYR A 29 7.81 -2.41 11.65
N LEU A 30 6.73 -2.02 10.98
CA LEU A 30 6.72 -1.74 9.54
C LEU A 30 7.66 -0.58 9.19
N ALA A 31 7.59 0.54 9.92
CA ALA A 31 8.47 1.69 9.71
C ALA A 31 9.95 1.30 9.76
N ARG A 32 10.35 0.54 10.79
CA ARG A 32 11.74 0.07 10.94
C ARG A 32 12.17 -0.84 9.79
N LEU A 33 11.30 -1.74 9.33
CA LEU A 33 11.63 -2.65 8.23
C LEU A 33 11.75 -1.93 6.89
N LEU A 34 10.88 -0.93 6.67
CA LEU A 34 10.67 -0.32 5.37
C LEU A 34 11.55 0.91 5.11
N LYS A 35 12.10 1.54 6.15
CA LYS A 35 12.95 2.75 6.05
C LYS A 35 14.13 2.64 5.07
N GLN A 36 14.60 1.43 4.80
CA GLN A 36 15.73 1.18 3.88
C GLN A 36 15.34 1.12 2.39
N TYR A 37 14.04 1.12 2.07
CA TYR A 37 13.55 0.95 0.70
C TYR A 37 13.03 2.26 0.13
N GLN A 38 13.37 2.53 -1.13
CA GLN A 38 12.93 3.72 -1.83
C GLN A 38 11.51 3.58 -2.39
N HIS A 39 11.13 2.39 -2.89
CA HIS A 39 9.84 2.14 -3.54
C HIS A 39 8.97 1.22 -2.69
N VAL A 40 8.03 1.81 -1.95
CA VAL A 40 7.20 1.08 -0.98
C VAL A 40 5.73 1.34 -1.26
N ILE A 41 4.95 0.26 -1.25
CA ILE A 41 3.49 0.26 -1.22
C ILE A 41 3.06 -0.53 0.01
N ILE A 42 2.26 0.09 0.87
CA ILE A 42 1.62 -0.57 2.02
C ILE A 42 0.11 -0.49 1.79
N MET A 43 -0.56 -1.64 1.74
CA MET A 43 -1.99 -1.70 1.48
C MET A 43 -2.75 -2.66 2.38
N GLY A 44 -4.01 -2.34 2.66
CA GLY A 44 -4.93 -3.21 3.38
C GLY A 44 -5.78 -2.47 4.40
N ASP A 45 -6.31 -3.20 5.36
CA ASP A 45 -7.13 -2.67 6.45
C ASP A 45 -6.22 -2.21 7.60
N PHE A 46 -6.15 -0.90 7.82
CA PHE A 46 -5.34 -0.33 8.89
C PHE A 46 -6.14 -0.17 10.18
N ASN A 47 -7.47 -0.37 10.16
CA ASN A 47 -8.35 -0.13 11.31
C ASN A 47 -8.17 1.26 11.94
N CYS A 48 -7.75 2.25 11.14
CA CYS A 48 -7.62 3.64 11.56
C CYS A 48 -7.71 4.59 10.37
N ARG A 49 -7.99 5.86 10.66
CA ARG A 49 -8.14 6.94 9.69
C ARG A 49 -6.80 7.62 9.40
N THR A 50 -6.77 8.44 8.36
CA THR A 50 -5.58 9.18 7.90
C THR A 50 -4.93 10.01 9.01
N ASP A 51 -5.71 10.65 9.88
CA ASP A 51 -5.21 11.47 11.00
C ASP A 51 -4.47 10.64 12.07
N HIS A 52 -4.79 9.35 12.21
CA HIS A 52 -3.99 8.43 13.00
C HIS A 52 -2.64 8.20 12.34
N LEU A 53 -2.63 7.94 11.03
CA LEU A 53 -1.42 7.63 10.26
C LEU A 53 -0.42 8.78 10.27
N GLU A 54 -0.89 10.03 10.13
CA GLU A 54 -0.08 11.25 10.20
C GLU A 54 0.69 11.41 11.51
N ARG A 55 0.18 10.83 12.61
CA ARG A 55 0.81 10.88 13.94
C ARG A 55 1.43 9.54 14.36
N SER A 56 1.40 8.55 13.46
CA SER A 56 1.87 7.20 13.74
C SER A 56 3.37 7.06 13.46
N PRO A 57 3.99 5.94 13.86
CA PRO A 57 5.38 5.64 13.48
C PRO A 57 5.64 5.58 11.96
N LEU A 58 4.60 5.44 11.12
CA LEU A 58 4.76 5.52 9.66
C LEU A 58 5.03 6.94 9.16
N ALA A 59 4.75 7.98 9.95
CA ALA A 59 5.04 9.37 9.59
C ALA A 59 6.55 9.64 9.40
N ASP A 60 7.41 8.77 9.93
CA ASP A 60 8.86 8.79 9.69
C ASP A 60 9.25 8.34 8.26
N LEU A 61 8.30 7.77 7.51
CA LEU A 61 8.46 7.41 6.11
C LEU A 61 7.85 8.49 5.22
N ASP A 62 8.48 8.74 4.07
CA ASP A 62 7.99 9.68 3.07
C ASP A 62 6.86 9.08 2.23
N LEU A 63 5.69 8.87 2.87
CA LEU A 63 4.51 8.24 2.29
C LEU A 63 3.46 9.28 1.86
N LEU A 64 2.93 9.09 0.66
CA LEU A 64 1.84 9.85 0.07
C LEU A 64 0.49 9.38 0.63
N LEU A 65 -0.05 10.14 1.57
CA LEU A 65 -1.41 9.95 2.08
C LEU A 65 -2.46 10.41 1.03
N PRO A 66 -3.68 9.87 1.06
CA PRO A 66 -4.81 10.39 0.26
C PRO A 66 -5.17 11.82 0.65
N THR A 67 -5.44 12.67 -0.35
CA THR A 67 -5.90 14.05 -0.15
C THR A 67 -7.42 14.15 0.06
N CYS A 68 -8.15 13.08 -0.23
CA CYS A 68 -9.58 12.94 0.01
C CYS A 68 -9.86 11.63 0.75
N ASP A 69 -10.98 11.60 1.48
CA ASP A 69 -11.41 10.39 2.17
C ASP A 69 -11.93 9.33 1.19
N LEU A 70 -11.35 8.13 1.28
CA LEU A 70 -11.78 6.94 0.55
C LEU A 70 -12.61 6.07 1.49
N LEU A 71 -13.89 6.41 1.65
CA LEU A 71 -14.79 5.71 2.58
C LEU A 71 -15.08 4.29 2.09
N THR A 72 -14.71 3.29 2.86
CA THR A 72 -14.71 1.88 2.47
C THR A 72 -15.60 1.02 3.36
N TYR A 73 -15.76 1.38 4.63
CA TYR A 73 -16.49 0.58 5.62
C TYR A 73 -17.61 1.39 6.30
N PRO A 74 -18.79 0.80 6.57
CA PRO A 74 -19.27 -0.45 6.01
C PRO A 74 -19.72 -0.26 4.55
N SER A 75 -19.56 -1.28 3.71
CA SER A 75 -19.77 -1.17 2.26
C SER A 75 -21.18 -0.76 1.84
N TRP A 76 -22.17 -1.06 2.69
CA TRP A 76 -23.56 -0.71 2.42
C TRP A 76 -23.88 0.77 2.64
N ALA A 77 -23.18 1.45 3.56
CA ALA A 77 -23.28 2.89 3.82
C ALA A 77 -21.93 3.43 4.34
N PRO A 78 -20.93 3.62 3.46
CA PRO A 78 -19.57 3.90 3.88
C PRO A 78 -19.43 5.23 4.63
N ASP A 79 -18.84 5.18 5.82
CA ASP A 79 -18.58 6.34 6.68
C ASP A 79 -17.15 6.34 7.27
N ARG A 80 -16.39 5.25 7.05
CA ARG A 80 -15.03 5.08 7.54
C ARG A 80 -14.06 4.80 6.40
N HIS A 81 -12.98 5.57 6.41
CA HIS A 81 -11.79 5.37 5.59
C HIS A 81 -10.75 4.67 6.46
N ILE A 82 -10.76 3.33 6.42
CA ILE A 82 -9.86 2.48 7.21
C ILE A 82 -9.03 1.53 6.37
N ASP A 83 -9.37 1.37 5.09
CA ASP A 83 -8.55 0.70 4.11
C ASP A 83 -7.69 1.73 3.37
N HIS A 84 -6.37 1.52 3.38
CA HIS A 84 -5.42 2.47 2.80
C HIS A 84 -4.55 1.78 1.76
N ILE A 85 -4.14 2.54 0.75
CA ILE A 85 -3.02 2.21 -0.14
C ILE A 85 -2.03 3.38 -0.04
N LEU A 86 -1.00 3.20 0.79
CA LEU A 86 0.07 4.17 1.05
C LEU A 86 1.25 3.89 0.14
N LEU A 87 1.84 4.93 -0.44
CA LEU A 87 2.93 4.81 -1.41
C LEU A 87 4.07 5.75 -1.04
N SER A 88 5.32 5.34 -1.22
CA SER A 88 6.46 6.25 -1.11
C SER A 88 6.40 7.36 -2.16
N SER A 89 6.93 8.55 -1.84
CA SER A 89 6.99 9.72 -2.75
C SER A 89 7.72 9.46 -4.08
N SER A 90 8.56 8.43 -4.11
CA SER A 90 9.23 7.93 -5.31
C SER A 90 8.29 7.32 -6.36
N LEU A 91 7.03 7.02 -5.99
CA LEU A 91 6.00 6.49 -6.88
C LEU A 91 5.02 7.59 -7.26
N LYS A 92 4.63 7.63 -8.53
CA LYS A 92 3.62 8.56 -9.03
C LYS A 92 2.25 7.90 -9.05
N VAL A 93 1.27 8.56 -8.44
CA VAL A 93 -0.13 8.16 -8.42
C VAL A 93 -0.86 8.89 -9.55
N GLU A 94 -1.52 8.13 -10.43
CA GLU A 94 -2.36 8.68 -11.49
C GLU A 94 -3.80 8.83 -11.02
N GLN A 95 -4.33 7.79 -10.36
CA GLN A 95 -5.72 7.76 -9.92
C GLN A 95 -5.88 6.97 -8.62
N ARG A 96 -6.80 7.40 -7.77
CA ARG A 96 -7.28 6.68 -6.59
C ARG A 96 -8.80 6.72 -6.58
N GLN A 97 -9.44 5.59 -6.30
CA GLN A 97 -10.89 5.52 -6.22
C GLN A 97 -11.37 4.36 -5.33
N VAL A 98 -12.56 4.52 -4.77
CA VAL A 98 -13.32 3.43 -4.16
C VAL A 98 -14.25 2.84 -5.22
N LEU A 99 -14.26 1.51 -5.37
CA LEU A 99 -15.12 0.81 -6.31
C LEU A 99 -16.50 0.57 -5.68
N THR A 100 -17.36 1.60 -5.75
CA THR A 100 -18.65 1.63 -5.01
C THR A 100 -19.71 0.63 -5.50
N ASP A 101 -19.56 0.15 -6.73
CA ASP A 101 -20.38 -0.88 -7.38
C ASP A 101 -19.98 -2.31 -6.97
N CYS A 102 -18.80 -2.49 -6.38
CA CYS A 102 -18.32 -3.78 -5.88
C CYS A 102 -18.68 -3.99 -4.40
N ARG A 103 -19.84 -4.59 -4.14
CA ARG A 103 -20.35 -4.88 -2.78
C ARG A 103 -20.32 -6.36 -2.44
N LEU A 104 -19.16 -6.97 -2.64
CA LEU A 104 -18.92 -8.41 -2.37
C LEU A 104 -18.38 -8.68 -0.96
N SER A 105 -18.01 -7.63 -0.23
CA SER A 105 -17.52 -7.64 1.16
C SER A 105 -18.23 -6.55 1.96
N ASP A 106 -18.12 -6.62 3.29
CA ASP A 106 -18.45 -5.53 4.21
C ASP A 106 -17.53 -4.30 4.08
N HIS A 107 -16.44 -4.41 3.32
CA HIS A 107 -15.61 -3.28 2.87
C HIS A 107 -15.73 -3.09 1.35
N LEU A 108 -15.67 -1.83 0.88
CA LEU A 108 -15.51 -1.51 -0.53
C LEU A 108 -14.03 -1.59 -0.93
N PRO A 109 -13.70 -2.11 -2.13
CA PRO A 109 -12.33 -2.11 -2.62
C PRO A 109 -11.82 -0.70 -2.89
N VAL A 110 -10.55 -0.46 -2.56
CA VAL A 110 -9.79 0.72 -3.00
C VAL A 110 -8.90 0.32 -4.17
N ALA A 111 -8.93 1.10 -5.24
CA ALA A 111 -8.04 0.96 -6.39
C ALA A 111 -7.09 2.17 -6.47
N THR A 112 -5.84 1.91 -6.82
CA THR A 112 -4.83 2.94 -7.07
C THR A 112 -4.03 2.59 -8.31
N GLU A 113 -4.03 3.50 -9.28
CA GLU A 113 -3.21 3.41 -10.48
C GLU A 113 -1.91 4.18 -10.28
N ILE A 114 -0.80 3.56 -10.66
CA ILE A 114 0.55 4.10 -10.43
C ILE A 114 1.40 4.00 -11.68
N LEU A 115 2.35 4.92 -11.82
CA LEU A 115 3.46 4.79 -12.73
C LEU A 115 4.66 4.18 -12.00
N LEU A 116 5.18 3.08 -12.55
CA LEU A 116 6.38 2.45 -12.04
C LEU A 116 7.62 3.24 -12.50
N PRO A 117 8.55 3.54 -11.58
CA PRO A 117 9.85 4.12 -11.93
C PRO A 117 10.64 3.26 -12.91
N ALA A 118 11.42 3.90 -13.79
CA ALA A 118 12.15 3.21 -14.85
C ALA A 118 13.16 2.19 -14.30
N ASP A 119 13.87 2.53 -13.22
CA ASP A 119 14.82 1.66 -12.55
C ASP A 119 14.17 0.38 -12.00
N VAL A 120 12.93 0.46 -11.51
CA VAL A 120 12.14 -0.72 -11.13
C VAL A 120 11.85 -1.62 -12.34
N ILE A 121 11.56 -1.03 -13.50
CA ILE A 121 11.18 -1.73 -14.75
C ILE A 121 12.41 -2.34 -15.45
N GLU A 122 13.53 -1.61 -15.53
CA GLU A 122 14.71 -2.00 -16.30
C GLU A 122 15.27 -3.37 -15.88
N ALA A 123 15.10 -3.77 -14.62
CA ALA A 123 15.48 -5.10 -14.16
C ALA A 123 14.43 -6.20 -14.41
N ALA A 124 13.15 -5.87 -14.57
CA ALA A 124 12.14 -6.86 -14.94
C ALA A 124 12.35 -7.37 -16.38
N GLY A 125 13.03 -6.61 -17.23
CA GLY A 125 13.44 -7.00 -18.57
C GLY A 125 14.66 -7.94 -18.66
N HIS A 126 15.40 -8.13 -17.55
CA HIS A 126 16.63 -8.92 -17.50
C HIS A 126 16.50 -10.25 -16.73
N ALA A 127 15.30 -10.61 -16.26
CA ALA A 127 15.06 -11.95 -15.72
C ALA A 127 15.24 -13.00 -16.84
N PRO A 128 16.11 -14.02 -16.69
CA PRO A 128 16.25 -15.04 -17.71
C PRO A 128 14.91 -15.76 -17.89
N ARG A 129 14.32 -15.60 -19.08
CA ARG A 129 13.10 -16.29 -19.49
C ARG A 129 13.43 -17.76 -19.76
N ALA A 130 13.55 -18.56 -18.69
CA ALA A 130 13.66 -20.00 -18.79
C ALA A 130 12.41 -20.65 -18.16
N LEU A 131 11.47 -21.02 -19.02
CA LEU A 131 10.57 -22.13 -18.75
C LEU A 131 11.09 -23.31 -19.58
N PRO A 132 11.42 -24.47 -18.99
CA PRO A 132 11.76 -25.65 -19.76
C PRO A 132 10.54 -26.08 -20.56
N ARG A 133 10.73 -26.28 -21.87
CA ARG A 133 9.78 -27.04 -22.69
C ARG A 133 9.91 -28.49 -22.24
N HIS A 134 8.83 -29.06 -21.73
CA HIS A 134 8.70 -30.51 -21.64
C HIS A 134 8.25 -30.99 -23.02
N ASP A 135 9.15 -31.75 -23.66
CA ASP A 135 8.83 -32.62 -24.79
C ASP A 135 8.05 -33.86 -24.31
#